data_AF-A0A4Y3FZ23-F1
#
_entry.id   AF-A0A4Y3FZ23-F1
#
_cell.length_a   1.000
_cell.length_b   1.000
_cell.length_c   1.000
_cell.angle_alpha   90.00
_cell.angle_beta   90.00
_cell.angle_gamma   90.00
#
_symmetry.space_group_name_H-M   'P 1'
#
loop_
_entity.id
_entity.type
_entity.pdbx_description
1 polymer ?
#
loop_
_entity_poly.entity_id
_entity_poly.type
_entity_poly.pdbx_seq_one_letter_code
_entity_poly.pdbx_strand_id
1 'polypeptide(L)' 'MLLASSERHKNQAFRIGKSYALQFHFEVMWDMILDWSKGAPEIRNMITRIKDEKLEELNSKAEIFFDRWLEIVGI' A
#
# COMPACT_ATOMS: atom_id res chain seq x y z
N MET A 1 -5.45 -17.20 5.39
CA MET A 1 -3.98 -17.18 5.56
C MET A 1 -3.55 -15.75 5.80
N LEU A 2 -2.90 -15.44 6.93
CA LEU A 2 -2.36 -14.11 7.20
C LEU A 2 -1.13 -13.86 6.31
N LEU A 3 -1.05 -12.69 5.69
CA LEU A 3 0.02 -12.31 4.76
C LEU A 3 0.88 -11.16 5.28
N ALA A 4 0.25 -10.17 5.92
CA ALA A 4 0.95 -9.05 6.52
C ALA A 4 0.31 -8.65 7.84
N SER A 5 1.14 -8.14 8.75
CA SER A 5 0.73 -7.61 10.05
C SER A 5 1.55 -6.37 10.39
N SER A 6 1.04 -5.56 11.31
CA SER A 6 1.76 -4.44 11.90
C SER A 6 1.68 -4.53 13.42
N GLU A 7 2.45 -3.68 14.11
CA GLU A 7 2.39 -3.59 15.56
C GLU A 7 0.97 -3.22 16.05
N ARG A 8 0.37 -2.20 15.43
CA ARG A 8 -0.95 -1.65 15.83
C ARG A 8 -2.14 -2.43 15.28
N HIS A 9 -2.01 -3.03 14.10
CA HIS A 9 -3.09 -3.80 13.46
C HIS A 9 -2.55 -5.12 12.91
N LYS A 10 -3.08 -6.24 13.42
CA LYS A 10 -2.57 -7.57 13.06
C LYS A 10 -3.00 -8.03 11.66
N ASN A 11 -4.15 -7.61 11.18
CA ASN A 11 -4.73 -8.09 9.92
C ASN A 11 -4.52 -7.09 8.78
N GLN A 12 -3.25 -6.76 8.47
CA GLN A 12 -2.95 -5.81 7.39
C GLN A 12 -3.21 -6.41 6.01
N ALA A 13 -2.95 -7.70 5.83
CA ALA A 13 -3.30 -8.43 4.61
C ALA A 13 -3.58 -9.91 4.91
N PHE A 14 -4.56 -10.50 4.23
CA PHE A 14 -4.83 -11.93 4.31
C PHE A 14 -5.49 -12.47 3.05
N ARG A 15 -5.46 -13.80 2.88
CA ARG A 15 -6.09 -14.54 1.77
C ARG A 15 -7.18 -15.48 2.28
N ILE A 16 -8.32 -15.51 1.57
CA ILE A 16 -9.40 -16.50 1.73
C ILE A 16 -9.66 -17.14 0.37
N GLY A 17 -9.39 -18.45 0.22
CA GLY A 17 -9.48 -19.12 -1.07
C GLY A 17 -8.58 -18.44 -2.12
N LYS A 18 -9.19 -17.95 -3.19
CA LYS A 18 -8.54 -17.17 -4.27
C LYS A 18 -8.62 -15.65 -4.08
N SER A 19 -9.25 -15.18 -3.00
CA SER A 19 -9.47 -13.75 -2.74
C SER A 19 -8.44 -13.19 -1.76
N TYR A 20 -8.01 -11.96 -2.02
CA TYR A 20 -7.06 -11.21 -1.19
C TYR A 20 -7.78 -10.02 -0.54
N ALA A 21 -7.48 -9.77 0.73
CA ALA A 21 -7.95 -8.61 1.48
C ALA A 21 -6.75 -7.82 1.99
N LEU A 22 -6.77 -6.51 1.77
CA LEU A 22 -5.68 -5.58 2.00
C LEU A 22 -6.22 -4.35 2.72
N GLN A 23 -5.59 -3.97 3.84
CA GLN A 23 -5.99 -2.81 4.64
C GLN A 23 -5.31 -1.52 4.18
N PHE A 24 -4.15 -1.64 3.53
CA PHE A 24 -3.35 -0.53 3.03
C PHE A 24 -3.51 -0.37 1.52
N HIS A 25 -3.12 0.80 1.02
CA HIS A 25 -3.30 1.20 -0.37
C HIS A 25 -1.94 1.31 -1.10
N PHE A 26 -1.54 0.25 -1.80
CA PHE A 26 -0.31 0.19 -2.59
C PHE A 26 -0.53 0.68 -4.04
N GLU A 27 -1.79 0.84 -4.44
CA GLU A 27 -2.23 1.38 -5.73
C GLU A 27 -2.15 2.92 -5.81
N VAL A 28 -1.89 3.57 -4.68
CA VAL A 28 -2.02 5.02 -4.54
C VAL A 28 -0.77 5.73 -5.05
N MET A 29 -1.00 6.73 -5.91
CA MET A 29 0.04 7.60 -6.44
C MET A 29 0.24 8.84 -5.56
N TRP A 30 1.40 9.47 -5.69
CA TRP A 30 1.78 10.63 -4.87
C TRP A 30 0.80 11.82 -4.96
N ASP A 31 0.29 12.09 -6.16
CA ASP A 31 -0.70 13.14 -6.41
C ASP A 31 -2.05 12.86 -5.72
N MET A 32 -2.49 11.61 -5.69
CA MET A 32 -3.68 11.18 -4.93
C MET A 32 -3.49 11.43 -3.43
N ILE A 33 -2.31 11.13 -2.89
CA ILE A 33 -2.01 11.38 -1.47
C ILE A 33 -2.01 12.88 -1.16
N LEU A 34 -1.45 13.70 -2.05
CA LEU A 34 -1.49 15.15 -1.91
C LEU A 34 -2.92 15.68 -1.92
N ASP A 35 -3.77 15.13 -2.77
CA ASP A 35 -5.18 15.51 -2.85
C ASP A 35 -5.93 15.16 -1.56
N TRP A 36 -5.77 13.92 -1.07
CA TRP A 36 -6.43 13.46 0.17
C TRP A 36 -5.95 14.21 1.41
N SER A 37 -4.70 14.67 1.42
CA SER A 37 -4.13 15.40 2.56
C SER A 37 -4.45 16.89 2.57
N LYS A 38 -5.19 17.43 1.58
CA LYS A 38 -5.57 18.86 1.52
C LYS A 38 -6.30 19.35 2.77
N GLY A 39 -7.11 18.50 3.40
CA GLY A 39 -7.85 18.83 4.63
C GLY A 39 -7.08 18.59 5.94
N ALA A 40 -5.86 18.05 5.88
CA ALA A 40 -5.08 17.59 7.05
C ALA A 40 -3.57 17.92 6.88
N PRO A 41 -3.15 19.18 7.11
CA PRO A 41 -1.78 19.63 6.87
C PRO A 41 -0.70 18.85 7.64
N GLU A 42 -1.00 18.39 8.84
CA GLU A 42 -0.12 17.56 9.67
C GLU A 42 0.17 16.20 9.03
N ILE A 43 -0.84 15.61 8.40
CA ILE A 43 -0.71 14.35 7.65
C ILE A 43 0.18 14.58 6.42
N ARG A 44 0.02 15.71 5.72
CA ARG A 44 0.85 16.05 4.56
C ARG A 44 2.35 16.11 4.90
N ASN A 45 2.70 16.72 6.03
CA ASN A 45 4.10 16.82 6.46
C ASN A 45 4.71 15.46 6.78
N MET A 46 3.96 14.59 7.47
CA MET A 46 4.38 13.23 7.77
C MET A 46 4.61 12.42 6.48
N ILE A 47 3.68 12.48 5.53
CA ILE A 47 3.75 11.70 4.30
C ILE A 47 4.89 12.20 3.40
N THR A 48 5.14 13.51 3.34
CA THR A 48 6.27 14.06 2.55
C THR A 48 7.61 13.49 3.02
N ARG A 49 7.83 13.36 4.34
CA ARG A 49 9.04 12.73 4.88
C ARG A 49 9.18 11.26 4.47
N ILE A 50 8.08 10.50 4.57
CA ILE A 50 8.06 9.09 4.16
C ILE A 50 8.36 8.97 2.67
N LYS A 51 7.82 9.86 1.84
CA LYS A 51 8.08 9.85 0.40
C LYS A 51 9.58 10.02 0.11
N ASP A 52 10.21 11.02 0.71
CA ASP A 52 11.62 11.33 0.45
C ASP A 52 12.55 10.17 0.86
N GLU A 53 12.15 9.36 1.84
CA GLU A 53 12.93 8.23 2.33
C GLU A 53 12.59 6.88 1.69
N LYS A 54 11.33 6.68 1.27
CA LYS A 54 10.77 5.34 1.02
C LYS A 54 10.03 5.17 -0.29
N LEU A 55 9.84 6.22 -1.09
CA LEU A 55 8.98 6.15 -2.28
C LEU A 55 9.41 5.05 -3.26
N GLU A 56 10.71 4.95 -3.57
CA GLU A 56 11.23 3.93 -4.48
C GLU A 56 10.99 2.51 -3.94
N GLU A 57 11.24 2.30 -2.64
CA GLU A 57 11.01 1.02 -1.97
C GLU A 57 9.53 0.62 -2.01
N LEU A 58 8.63 1.58 -1.78
CA LEU A 58 7.18 1.36 -1.80
C LEU A 58 6.69 1.02 -3.21
N ASN A 59 7.17 1.75 -4.22
CA ASN A 59 6.80 1.50 -5.62
C ASN A 59 7.28 0.12 -6.08
N SER A 60 8.53 -0.26 -5.79
CA SER A 60 9.06 -1.58 -6.14
C SER A 60 8.26 -2.72 -5.49
N LYS A 61 7.82 -2.55 -4.24
CA LYS A 61 6.95 -3.52 -3.55
C LYS A 61 5.56 -3.60 -4.19
N ALA A 62 5.01 -2.47 -4.62
CA ALA A 62 3.73 -2.45 -5.32
C ALA A 62 3.81 -3.18 -6.67
N GLU A 63 4.86 -2.94 -7.45
CA GLU A 63 5.13 -3.64 -8.71
C GLU A 63 5.19 -5.16 -8.52
N ILE A 64 6.01 -5.63 -7.56
CA ILE A 64 6.10 -7.06 -7.24
C ILE A 64 4.73 -7.65 -6.88
N PHE A 65 3.91 -6.91 -6.13
CA PHE A 65 2.57 -7.37 -5.78
C PHE A 65 1.67 -7.48 -7.02
N PHE A 66 1.65 -6.45 -7.87
CA PHE A 66 0.84 -6.45 -9.08
C PHE A 66 1.26 -7.54 -10.06
N ASP A 67 2.56 -7.74 -10.29
CA ASP A 67 3.08 -8.80 -11.16
C ASP A 67 2.61 -10.18 -10.69
N ARG A 68 2.74 -10.46 -9.39
CA ARG A 68 2.26 -11.73 -8.81
C ARG A 68 0.75 -11.87 -8.86
N TRP A 69 0.03 -10.77 -8.72
CA TRP A 69 -1.42 -10.79 -8.81
C TRP A 69 -1.88 -11.06 -10.24
N LEU A 70 -1.23 -10.47 -11.25
CA LEU A 70 -1.48 -10.70 -12.68
C LEU A 70 -1.26 -12.17 -13.05
N GLU A 71 -0.14 -12.76 -12.62
CA GLU A 71 0.13 -14.21 -12.78
C GLU A 71 -1.02 -15.08 -12.23
N ILE A 72 -1.60 -14.70 -11.07
CA ILE A 72 -2.69 -15.45 -10.43
C ILE A 72 -4.01 -15.31 -11.20
N VAL A 73 -4.31 -14.12 -11.74
CA VAL A 73 -5.53 -13.90 -12.53
C VAL A 73 -5.41 -14.40 -13.97
N GLY A 74 -4.20 -14.78 -14.41
CA GLY A 74 -3.95 -15.38 -15.72
C GLY A 74 -3.90 -14.36 -16.86
N ILE A 75 -3.44 -13.13 -16.56
CA ILE A 75 -3.18 -12.05 -17.52
C ILE A 75 -1.68 -11.80 -17.53
#